data_AF-A0A7C7NJP5-F1
#
_entry.id   AF-A0A7C7NJP5-F1
#
_cell.length_a   1.000
_cell.length_b   1.000
_cell.length_c   1.000
_cell.angle_alpha   90.00
_cell.angle_beta   90.00
_cell.angle_gamma   90.00
#
_symmetry.space_group_name_H-M   'P 1'
#
loop_
_entity.id
_entity.type
_entity.pdbx_description
1 polymer ?
#
loop_
_entity_poly.entity_id
_entity_poly.type
_entity_poly.pdbx_seq_one_letter_code
_entity_poly.pdbx_strand_id
1 'polypeptide(L)'
;RQWHKRYLVPDDSIYDKNRDIIAHIPYKNEYFSTLAALFVRHLYQIITPPKKVIVVDCDNTLWRGVLGEDGIDNIHFDDMHHQLQNKLLQLSHAGMLICLCSKNEEKDVFDVFDKHPQMKLKSSDLVATKINWQPKVQNIQDIATSLNLGLDSFIFIDDNPVECAHVRAHLPEVFTLQWPTYAIEAECLLHHTWFLDPKTATKEDKNRTQLYQDEFKRQEEVKSSLSFADFITNLQLDIQFNNIENNTVERAAQLTQRTNQFNFTTIRRNIQEIQYLCSSNDHIVQIIHVKDRFGDYGIVGLIIVQCEKKTYTLDTFLLSCRILGRGIEHKIAAHIGQLAAQKNVDNIIFPLHFSQKNKPALNFLQEIS
;
A
#
# COMPACT_ATOMS: atom_id res chain seq x y z
N ARG A 1 -7.17 -12.24 24.62
CA ARG A 1 -8.03 -13.42 24.31
C ARG A 1 -7.87 -13.90 22.86
N GLN A 2 -8.01 -13.09 21.81
CA GLN A 2 -7.76 -13.56 20.43
C GLN A 2 -6.31 -14.01 20.18
N TRP A 3 -5.32 -13.31 20.75
CA TRP A 3 -3.91 -13.67 20.60
C TRP A 3 -3.50 -14.96 21.33
N HIS A 4 -4.12 -15.28 22.45
CA HIS A 4 -3.86 -16.54 23.17
C HIS A 4 -4.26 -17.76 22.34
N LYS A 5 -5.38 -17.68 21.61
CA LYS A 5 -5.76 -18.72 20.63
C LYS A 5 -4.79 -18.78 19.46
N ARG A 6 -4.39 -17.63 18.91
CA ARG A 6 -3.46 -17.54 17.76
C ARG A 6 -2.06 -18.11 18.04
N TYR A 7 -1.60 -18.03 19.28
CA TYR A 7 -0.29 -18.56 19.71
C TYR A 7 -0.41 -19.84 20.55
N LEU A 8 -1.60 -20.46 20.59
CA LEU A 8 -1.86 -21.69 21.34
C LEU A 8 -1.31 -21.64 22.77
N VAL A 9 -1.59 -20.56 23.50
CA VAL A 9 -1.18 -20.39 24.89
C VAL A 9 -2.25 -21.00 25.79
N PRO A 10 -2.04 -22.20 26.38
CA PRO A 10 -2.97 -22.75 27.34
C PRO A 10 -2.92 -21.97 28.66
N ASP A 11 -4.05 -21.88 29.37
CA ASP A 11 -4.18 -21.00 30.55
C ASP A 11 -3.21 -21.35 31.68
N ASP A 12 -2.82 -22.62 31.79
CA ASP A 12 -1.83 -23.13 32.74
C ASP A 12 -0.39 -22.72 32.39
N SER A 13 -0.12 -22.28 31.16
CA SER A 13 1.20 -21.80 30.71
C SER A 13 1.46 -20.32 31.00
N ILE A 14 0.52 -19.61 31.64
CA ILE A 14 0.57 -18.16 31.77
C ILE A 14 1.27 -17.72 33.05
N TYR A 15 0.73 -18.09 34.23
CA TYR A 15 1.16 -17.55 35.52
C TYR A 15 2.00 -18.55 36.32
N ASP A 16 3.12 -18.08 36.88
CA ASP A 16 3.97 -18.84 37.80
C ASP A 16 3.94 -18.20 39.19
N LYS A 17 3.00 -18.67 40.02
CA LYS A 17 2.77 -18.16 41.37
C LYS A 17 4.03 -18.24 42.25
N ASN A 18 4.77 -19.33 42.16
CA ASN A 18 5.92 -19.57 43.04
C ASN A 18 7.08 -18.63 42.66
N ARG A 19 7.32 -18.45 41.36
CA ARG A 19 8.36 -17.56 40.86
C ARG A 19 8.01 -16.08 41.08
N ASP A 20 6.73 -15.72 41.03
CA ASP A 20 6.25 -14.38 41.34
C ASP A 20 6.51 -14.00 42.82
N ILE A 21 6.23 -14.92 43.74
CA ILE A 21 6.45 -14.70 45.18
C ILE A 21 7.94 -14.55 45.49
N ILE A 22 8.80 -15.34 44.85
CA ILE A 22 10.24 -15.40 45.18
C ILE A 22 11.03 -14.28 44.48
N ALA A 23 10.69 -13.95 43.24
CA ALA A 23 11.51 -13.11 42.37
C ALA A 23 10.73 -11.99 41.64
N HIS A 24 9.43 -11.85 41.89
CA HIS A 24 8.54 -10.91 41.17
C HIS A 24 8.56 -11.11 39.64
N ILE A 25 8.64 -12.38 39.23
CA ILE A 25 8.55 -12.80 37.83
C ILE A 25 7.24 -13.58 37.67
N PRO A 26 6.14 -12.91 37.24
CA PRO A 26 4.79 -13.47 37.31
C PRO A 26 4.50 -14.54 36.26
N TYR A 27 5.28 -14.62 35.19
CA TYR A 27 4.95 -15.44 34.03
C TYR A 27 5.92 -16.61 33.80
N LYS A 28 5.42 -17.67 33.18
CA LYS A 28 6.27 -18.76 32.67
C LYS A 28 7.02 -18.32 31.41
N ASN A 29 8.10 -19.04 31.09
CA ASN A 29 8.99 -18.70 29.96
C ASN A 29 8.27 -18.75 28.60
N GLU A 30 7.32 -19.67 28.44
CA GLU A 30 6.48 -19.83 27.25
C GLU A 30 5.61 -18.58 27.02
N TYR A 31 5.05 -18.04 28.10
CA TYR A 31 4.25 -16.82 28.03
C TYR A 31 5.11 -15.59 27.76
N PHE A 32 6.30 -15.49 28.37
CA PHE A 32 7.25 -14.43 28.01
C PHE A 32 7.63 -14.46 26.53
N SER A 33 7.83 -15.65 25.96
CA SER A 33 8.11 -15.81 24.52
C SER A 33 6.94 -15.31 23.66
N THR A 34 5.71 -15.58 24.07
CA THR A 34 4.51 -15.07 23.39
C THR A 34 4.40 -13.56 23.50
N LEU A 35 4.62 -12.98 24.70
CA LEU A 35 4.61 -11.53 24.91
C LEU A 35 5.70 -10.84 24.08
N ALA A 36 6.90 -11.41 24.02
CA ALA A 36 7.99 -10.91 23.19
C ALA A 36 7.61 -10.95 21.70
N ALA A 37 7.04 -12.05 21.21
CA ALA A 37 6.58 -12.16 19.84
C ALA A 37 5.50 -11.11 19.50
N LEU A 38 4.54 -10.87 20.41
CA LEU A 38 3.51 -9.84 20.24
C LEU A 38 4.11 -8.43 20.21
N PHE A 39 5.04 -8.13 21.13
CA PHE A 39 5.73 -6.84 21.16
C PHE A 39 6.51 -6.59 19.87
N VAL A 40 7.31 -7.57 19.42
CA VAL A 40 8.09 -7.47 18.18
C VAL A 40 7.17 -7.37 16.96
N ARG A 41 6.06 -8.09 16.92
CA ARG A 41 5.07 -8.00 15.84
C ARG A 41 4.45 -6.60 15.74
N HIS A 42 4.12 -5.98 16.87
CA HIS A 42 3.65 -4.59 16.90
C HIS A 42 4.73 -3.61 16.46
N LEU A 43 5.95 -3.76 16.96
CA LEU A 43 7.08 -2.93 16.56
C LEU A 43 7.36 -3.05 15.05
N TYR A 44 7.33 -4.26 14.51
CA TYR A 44 7.52 -4.56 13.08
C TYR A 44 6.52 -3.79 12.21
N GLN A 45 5.25 -3.72 12.61
CA GLN A 45 4.24 -2.97 11.87
C GLN A 45 4.50 -1.45 11.81
N ILE A 46 5.23 -0.91 12.78
CA ILE A 46 5.61 0.50 12.89
C ILE A 46 6.85 0.78 12.03
N ILE A 47 7.87 -0.07 12.12
CA ILE A 47 9.18 0.18 11.51
C ILE A 47 9.30 -0.34 10.07
N THR A 48 8.53 -1.36 9.69
CA THR A 48 8.63 -1.99 8.37
C THR A 48 7.73 -1.28 7.36
N PRO A 49 8.25 -0.95 6.16
CA PRO A 49 7.44 -0.41 5.08
C PRO A 49 6.22 -1.30 4.80
N PRO A 50 4.99 -0.72 4.75
CA PRO A 50 3.80 -1.51 4.53
C PRO A 50 3.74 -2.06 3.10
N LYS A 51 3.27 -3.31 2.98
CA LYS A 51 2.78 -3.85 1.70
C LYS A 51 1.46 -3.15 1.33
N LYS A 52 1.23 -2.98 0.03
CA LYS A 52 0.11 -2.19 -0.52
C LYS A 52 -0.80 -3.03 -1.41
N VAL A 53 -0.25 -4.05 -2.07
CA VAL A 53 -0.94 -4.85 -3.09
C VAL A 53 -0.81 -6.33 -2.75
N ILE A 54 -1.91 -7.07 -2.88
CA ILE A 54 -1.92 -8.53 -2.89
C ILE A 54 -2.33 -8.95 -4.29
N VAL A 55 -1.45 -9.69 -4.95
CA VAL A 55 -1.73 -10.38 -6.20
C VAL A 55 -1.97 -11.84 -5.85
N VAL A 56 -3.13 -12.37 -6.21
CA VAL A 56 -3.54 -13.73 -5.85
C VAL A 56 -3.86 -14.54 -7.10
N ASP A 57 -3.47 -15.81 -7.09
CA ASP A 57 -3.91 -16.79 -8.06
C ASP A 57 -5.37 -17.22 -7.85
N CYS A 58 -5.97 -17.91 -8.82
CA CYS A 58 -7.34 -18.39 -8.77
C CYS A 58 -7.43 -19.88 -8.43
N ASP A 59 -7.08 -20.74 -9.39
CA ASP A 59 -7.15 -22.19 -9.24
C ASP A 59 -6.28 -22.68 -8.08
N ASN A 60 -6.78 -23.65 -7.32
CA ASN A 60 -6.19 -24.21 -6.09
C ASN A 60 -5.78 -23.19 -4.99
N THR A 61 -6.08 -21.91 -5.18
CA THR A 61 -5.74 -20.82 -4.27
C THR A 61 -7.00 -20.15 -3.70
N LEU A 62 -7.87 -19.59 -4.55
CA LEU A 62 -9.16 -19.01 -4.16
C LEU A 62 -10.29 -20.03 -4.08
N TRP A 63 -10.13 -21.17 -4.76
CA TRP A 63 -10.97 -22.36 -4.73
C TRP A 63 -10.09 -23.58 -5.02
N ARG A 64 -10.62 -24.79 -4.79
CA ARG A 64 -9.99 -26.06 -5.17
C ARG A 64 -10.49 -26.51 -6.54
N GLY A 65 -9.58 -27.00 -7.37
CA GLY A 65 -9.86 -27.44 -8.73
C GLY A 65 -9.28 -26.50 -9.78
N VAL A 66 -9.23 -26.98 -11.02
CA VAL A 66 -8.74 -26.26 -12.19
C VAL A 66 -9.94 -25.88 -13.05
N LEU A 67 -10.30 -24.59 -13.08
CA LEU A 67 -11.55 -24.14 -13.69
C LEU A 67 -11.70 -24.55 -15.16
N GLY A 68 -10.61 -24.50 -15.93
CA GLY A 68 -10.64 -24.86 -17.36
C GLY A 68 -10.85 -26.35 -17.62
N GLU A 69 -10.56 -27.22 -16.65
CA GLU A 69 -10.70 -28.67 -16.77
C GLU A 69 -11.98 -29.16 -16.09
N ASP A 70 -12.23 -28.69 -14.87
CA ASP A 70 -13.33 -29.14 -14.02
C ASP A 70 -14.65 -28.43 -14.35
N GLY A 71 -14.58 -27.18 -14.82
CA GLY A 71 -15.74 -26.32 -15.02
C GLY A 71 -16.31 -25.74 -13.72
N ILE A 72 -17.15 -24.72 -13.85
CA ILE A 72 -17.68 -23.93 -12.73
C ILE A 72 -18.45 -24.75 -11.68
N ASP A 73 -19.11 -25.84 -12.09
CA ASP A 73 -19.94 -26.65 -11.19
C ASP A 73 -19.12 -27.63 -10.32
N ASN A 74 -17.86 -27.88 -10.67
CA ASN A 74 -17.00 -28.88 -10.01
C ASN A 74 -15.84 -28.28 -9.24
N ILE A 75 -15.66 -26.96 -9.25
CA ILE A 75 -14.74 -26.30 -8.32
C ILE A 75 -15.33 -26.29 -6.90
N HIS A 76 -14.49 -26.38 -5.88
CA HIS A 76 -14.92 -26.52 -4.49
C HIS A 76 -14.32 -25.44 -3.59
N PHE A 77 -15.10 -24.97 -2.62
CA PHE A 77 -14.66 -23.97 -1.65
C PHE A 77 -14.59 -24.59 -0.26
N ASP A 78 -13.43 -25.17 0.07
CA ASP A 78 -13.15 -25.63 1.43
C ASP A 78 -12.94 -24.44 2.39
N ASP A 79 -12.98 -24.71 3.71
CA ASP A 79 -12.82 -23.70 4.76
C ASP A 79 -11.57 -22.83 4.59
N MET A 80 -10.44 -23.40 4.15
CA MET A 80 -9.21 -22.66 3.93
C MET A 80 -9.32 -21.60 2.83
N HIS A 81 -10.04 -21.90 1.74
CA HIS A 81 -10.29 -20.95 0.66
C HIS A 81 -11.17 -19.80 1.14
N HIS A 82 -12.19 -20.12 1.93
CA HIS A 82 -13.03 -19.13 2.59
C HIS A 82 -12.27 -18.28 3.60
N GLN A 83 -11.31 -18.84 4.34
CA GLN A 83 -10.44 -18.10 5.24
C GLN A 83 -9.55 -17.12 4.46
N LEU A 84 -8.96 -17.54 3.34
CA LEU A 84 -8.19 -16.66 2.47
C LEU A 84 -9.04 -15.52 1.92
N GLN A 85 -10.20 -15.81 1.32
CA GLN A 85 -11.09 -14.78 0.77
C GLN A 85 -11.55 -13.79 1.84
N ASN A 86 -11.97 -14.27 3.02
CA ASN A 86 -12.32 -13.40 4.15
C ASN A 86 -11.13 -12.51 4.56
N LYS A 87 -9.91 -13.06 4.52
CA LYS A 87 -8.70 -12.32 4.85
C LYS A 87 -8.40 -11.23 3.82
N LEU A 88 -8.54 -11.54 2.54
CA LEU A 88 -8.37 -10.58 1.44
C LEU A 88 -9.41 -9.45 1.55
N LEU A 89 -10.66 -9.75 1.85
CA LEU A 89 -11.71 -8.75 2.12
C LEU A 89 -11.35 -7.86 3.32
N GLN A 90 -10.90 -8.45 4.43
CA GLN A 90 -10.45 -7.69 5.60
C GLN A 90 -9.30 -6.73 5.25
N LEU A 91 -8.35 -7.19 4.46
CA LEU A 91 -7.19 -6.39 4.03
C LEU A 91 -7.58 -5.32 3.02
N SER A 92 -8.54 -5.60 2.13
CA SER A 92 -9.15 -4.63 1.23
C SER A 92 -9.81 -3.49 1.99
N HIS A 93 -10.61 -3.81 3.02
CA HIS A 93 -11.19 -2.78 3.91
C HIS A 93 -10.14 -2.01 4.74
N ALA A 94 -8.98 -2.60 4.98
CA ALA A 94 -7.82 -1.92 5.57
C ALA A 94 -6.99 -1.14 4.52
N GLY A 95 -7.46 -1.09 3.28
CA GLY A 95 -6.94 -0.32 2.16
C GLY A 95 -6.12 -1.14 1.16
N MET A 96 -5.67 -2.37 1.44
CA MET A 96 -4.83 -3.12 0.49
C MET A 96 -5.53 -3.33 -0.85
N LEU A 97 -4.79 -3.19 -1.95
CA LEU A 97 -5.34 -3.42 -3.29
C LEU A 97 -5.28 -4.91 -3.59
N ILE A 98 -6.43 -5.50 -3.97
CA ILE A 98 -6.51 -6.92 -4.33
C ILE A 98 -6.47 -7.01 -5.85
N CYS A 99 -5.56 -7.81 -6.40
CA CYS A 99 -5.39 -8.02 -7.83
C CYS A 99 -5.35 -9.52 -8.15
N LEU A 100 -5.76 -9.90 -9.34
CA LEU A 100 -5.66 -11.29 -9.82
C LEU A 100 -4.50 -11.46 -10.79
N CYS A 101 -3.76 -12.55 -10.65
CA CYS A 101 -2.78 -13.01 -11.65
C CYS A 101 -2.90 -14.52 -11.81
N SER A 102 -3.65 -14.94 -12.82
CA SER A 102 -3.98 -16.35 -13.01
C SER A 102 -3.92 -16.78 -14.47
N LYS A 103 -3.70 -18.09 -14.68
CA LYS A 103 -3.58 -18.71 -16.00
C LYS A 103 -4.89 -19.41 -16.35
N ASN A 104 -5.88 -18.60 -16.74
CA ASN A 104 -7.20 -19.06 -17.13
C ASN A 104 -7.74 -18.24 -18.30
N GLU A 105 -8.89 -18.65 -18.82
CA GLU A 105 -9.74 -17.79 -19.63
C GLU A 105 -10.45 -16.77 -18.75
N GLU A 106 -10.30 -15.49 -19.08
CA GLU A 106 -10.78 -14.36 -18.26
C GLU A 106 -12.29 -14.42 -18.02
N LYS A 107 -13.05 -14.75 -19.05
CA LYS A 107 -14.51 -14.85 -18.99
C LYS A 107 -14.97 -15.90 -17.97
N ASP A 108 -14.30 -17.05 -17.93
CA ASP A 108 -14.69 -18.16 -17.06
C ASP A 108 -14.43 -17.79 -15.59
N VAL A 109 -13.31 -17.12 -15.32
CA VAL A 109 -13.01 -16.61 -13.97
C VAL A 109 -14.08 -15.61 -13.53
N PHE A 110 -14.44 -14.64 -14.36
CA PHE A 110 -15.50 -13.68 -14.00
C PHE A 110 -16.87 -14.35 -13.83
N ASP A 111 -17.17 -15.39 -14.60
CA ASP A 111 -18.38 -16.20 -14.40
C ASP A 111 -18.40 -16.84 -13.00
N VAL A 112 -17.26 -17.32 -12.47
CA VAL A 112 -17.16 -17.79 -11.08
C VAL A 112 -17.42 -16.67 -10.08
N PHE A 113 -16.80 -15.50 -10.25
CA PHE A 113 -16.95 -14.34 -9.35
C PHE A 113 -18.40 -13.84 -9.28
N ASP A 114 -19.09 -13.84 -10.42
CA ASP A 114 -20.42 -13.26 -10.53
C ASP A 114 -21.54 -14.27 -10.21
N LYS A 115 -21.37 -15.56 -10.57
CA LYS A 115 -22.45 -16.57 -10.50
C LYS A 115 -22.28 -17.58 -9.37
N HIS A 116 -21.05 -17.87 -8.92
CA HIS A 116 -20.85 -18.96 -7.96
C HIS A 116 -21.23 -18.52 -6.53
N PRO A 117 -22.19 -19.19 -5.85
CA PRO A 117 -22.75 -18.73 -4.58
C PRO A 117 -21.75 -18.77 -3.41
N GLN A 118 -20.73 -19.62 -3.50
CA GLN A 118 -19.68 -19.72 -2.48
C GLN A 118 -18.55 -18.68 -2.68
N MET A 119 -18.54 -17.94 -3.79
CA MET A 119 -17.51 -16.94 -4.03
C MET A 119 -17.80 -15.66 -3.25
N LYS A 120 -16.91 -15.33 -2.30
CA LYS A 120 -17.08 -14.21 -1.36
C LYS A 120 -16.50 -12.92 -1.92
N LEU A 121 -15.34 -12.99 -2.56
CA LEU A 121 -14.78 -11.85 -3.29
C LEU A 121 -15.67 -11.53 -4.47
N LYS A 122 -15.88 -10.24 -4.72
CA LYS A 122 -16.63 -9.73 -5.87
C LYS A 122 -15.69 -9.02 -6.83
N SER A 123 -16.09 -8.93 -8.09
CA SER A 123 -15.37 -8.21 -9.13
C SER A 123 -15.10 -6.75 -8.73
N SER A 124 -15.99 -6.14 -7.94
CA SER A 124 -15.83 -4.80 -7.36
C SER A 124 -14.73 -4.69 -6.30
N ASP A 125 -14.28 -5.80 -5.71
CA ASP A 125 -13.18 -5.81 -4.74
C ASP A 125 -11.80 -5.83 -5.42
N LEU A 126 -11.77 -6.11 -6.74
CA LEU A 126 -10.56 -6.27 -7.52
C LEU A 126 -10.15 -4.95 -8.17
N VAL A 127 -8.88 -4.59 -8.04
CA VAL A 127 -8.33 -3.34 -8.57
C VAL A 127 -7.73 -3.53 -9.95
N ALA A 128 -7.08 -4.65 -10.19
CA ALA A 128 -6.52 -5.02 -11.49
C ALA A 128 -6.53 -6.55 -11.64
N THR A 129 -6.70 -7.02 -12.87
CA THR A 129 -6.68 -8.44 -13.21
C THR A 129 -5.72 -8.68 -14.38
N LYS A 130 -4.95 -9.75 -14.29
CA LYS A 130 -4.19 -10.33 -15.40
C LYS A 130 -4.53 -11.81 -15.45
N ILE A 131 -5.60 -12.12 -16.17
CA ILE A 131 -6.09 -13.49 -16.35
C ILE A 131 -5.82 -13.87 -17.79
N ASN A 132 -4.69 -14.54 -18.03
CA ASN A 132 -4.23 -14.93 -19.36
C ASN A 132 -3.09 -15.95 -19.25
N TRP A 133 -2.62 -16.45 -20.39
CA TRP A 133 -1.57 -17.47 -20.47
C TRP A 133 -0.13 -16.91 -20.43
N GLN A 134 0.07 -15.62 -20.17
CA GLN A 134 1.41 -15.04 -20.04
C GLN A 134 2.09 -15.47 -18.72
N PRO A 135 3.43 -15.44 -18.65
CA PRO A 135 4.15 -15.72 -17.39
C PRO A 135 3.71 -14.80 -16.26
N LYS A 136 3.50 -15.35 -15.05
CA LYS A 136 3.03 -14.57 -13.88
C LYS A 136 3.99 -13.43 -13.50
N VAL A 137 5.29 -13.63 -13.71
CA VAL A 137 6.32 -12.58 -13.55
C VAL A 137 6.01 -11.34 -14.39
N GLN A 138 5.71 -11.52 -15.68
CA GLN A 138 5.36 -10.42 -16.58
C GLN A 138 4.05 -9.76 -16.16
N ASN A 139 3.03 -10.56 -15.85
CA ASN A 139 1.74 -10.05 -15.42
C ASN A 139 1.83 -9.23 -14.11
N ILE A 140 2.65 -9.65 -13.14
CA ILE A 140 2.88 -8.91 -11.90
C ILE A 140 3.60 -7.58 -12.18
N GLN A 141 4.60 -7.57 -13.08
CA GLN A 141 5.28 -6.33 -13.51
C GLN A 141 4.32 -5.37 -14.21
N ASP A 142 3.44 -5.88 -15.06
CA ASP A 142 2.41 -5.09 -15.73
C ASP A 142 1.43 -4.47 -14.72
N ILE A 143 0.98 -5.25 -13.73
CA ILE A 143 0.12 -4.75 -12.65
C ILE A 143 0.87 -3.66 -11.86
N ALA A 144 2.13 -3.88 -11.51
CA ALA A 144 2.95 -2.90 -10.79
C ALA A 144 3.09 -1.58 -11.57
N THR A 145 3.34 -1.67 -12.88
CA THR A 145 3.41 -0.52 -13.79
C THR A 145 2.06 0.20 -13.86
N SER A 146 0.97 -0.53 -14.06
CA SER A 146 -0.38 0.04 -14.20
C SER A 146 -0.86 0.72 -12.92
N LEU A 147 -0.47 0.20 -11.75
CA LEU A 147 -0.78 0.82 -10.47
C LEU A 147 0.22 1.92 -10.07
N ASN A 148 1.31 2.12 -10.83
CA ASN A 148 2.44 2.97 -10.49
C ASN A 148 2.99 2.69 -9.07
N LEU A 149 3.16 1.41 -8.72
CA LEU A 149 3.63 0.96 -7.41
C LEU A 149 4.88 0.09 -7.55
N GLY A 150 5.84 0.25 -6.63
CA GLY A 150 7.05 -0.56 -6.60
C GLY A 150 6.76 -2.01 -6.17
N LEU A 151 7.46 -2.96 -6.79
CA LEU A 151 7.35 -4.41 -6.52
C LEU A 151 7.63 -4.77 -5.04
N ASP A 152 8.43 -3.97 -4.34
CA ASP A 152 8.69 -4.12 -2.90
C ASP A 152 7.44 -3.92 -2.02
N SER A 153 6.36 -3.37 -2.58
CA SER A 153 5.07 -3.23 -1.92
C SER A 153 4.08 -4.37 -2.20
N PHE A 154 4.48 -5.38 -2.98
CA PHE A 154 3.60 -6.49 -3.41
C PHE A 154 3.77 -7.72 -2.52
N ILE A 155 2.65 -8.42 -2.34
CA ILE A 155 2.57 -9.80 -1.87
C ILE A 155 1.98 -10.61 -3.02
N PHE A 156 2.58 -11.77 -3.32
CA PHE A 156 2.06 -12.73 -4.29
C PHE A 156 1.66 -14.01 -3.56
N ILE A 157 0.47 -14.55 -3.86
CA ILE A 157 -0.08 -15.77 -3.25
C ILE A 157 -0.50 -16.72 -4.36
N ASP A 158 0.06 -17.93 -4.35
CA ASP A 158 -0.14 -18.96 -5.38
C ASP A 158 0.17 -20.34 -4.79
N ASP A 159 -0.62 -21.37 -5.10
CA ASP A 159 -0.38 -22.73 -4.58
C ASP A 159 0.78 -23.43 -5.30
N ASN A 160 1.02 -23.08 -6.56
CA ASN A 160 1.98 -23.73 -7.42
C ASN A 160 3.42 -23.38 -7.01
N PRO A 161 4.22 -24.36 -6.54
CA PRO A 161 5.59 -24.12 -6.11
C PRO A 161 6.49 -23.61 -7.23
N VAL A 162 6.22 -23.99 -8.49
CA VAL A 162 7.01 -23.58 -9.66
C VAL A 162 6.78 -22.10 -9.97
N GLU A 163 5.52 -21.65 -9.98
CA GLU A 163 5.20 -20.23 -10.17
C GLU A 163 5.76 -19.38 -9.02
N CYS A 164 5.61 -19.84 -7.77
CA CYS A 164 6.22 -19.20 -6.61
C CYS A 164 7.74 -19.09 -6.71
N ALA A 165 8.44 -20.16 -7.11
CA ALA A 165 9.89 -20.15 -7.28
C ALA A 165 10.31 -19.20 -8.42
N HIS A 166 9.55 -19.21 -9.53
CA HIS A 166 9.80 -18.36 -10.68
C HIS A 166 9.68 -16.87 -10.33
N VAL A 167 8.64 -16.48 -9.57
CA VAL A 167 8.48 -15.12 -9.05
C VAL A 167 9.60 -14.74 -8.08
N ARG A 168 9.97 -15.61 -7.13
CA ARG A 168 11.09 -15.34 -6.20
C ARG A 168 12.42 -15.11 -6.93
N ALA A 169 12.67 -15.84 -8.02
CA ALA A 169 13.91 -15.74 -8.78
C ALA A 169 13.99 -14.45 -9.61
N HIS A 170 12.88 -14.02 -10.22
CA HIS A 170 12.87 -12.88 -11.15
C HIS A 170 12.42 -11.56 -10.52
N LEU A 171 11.64 -11.61 -9.44
CA LEU A 171 11.09 -10.46 -8.72
C LEU A 171 11.35 -10.61 -7.19
N PRO A 172 12.63 -10.61 -6.75
CA PRO A 172 12.98 -10.86 -5.35
C PRO A 172 12.38 -9.85 -4.35
N GLU A 173 11.92 -8.68 -4.81
CA GLU A 173 11.25 -7.67 -4.01
C GLU A 173 9.79 -8.05 -3.65
N VAL A 174 9.16 -8.92 -4.46
CA VAL A 174 7.80 -9.39 -4.26
C VAL A 174 7.78 -10.44 -3.15
N PHE A 175 7.01 -10.17 -2.09
CA PHE A 175 6.89 -11.12 -0.99
C PHE A 175 5.99 -12.28 -1.40
N THR A 176 6.60 -13.42 -1.74
CA THR A 176 5.90 -14.56 -2.35
C THR A 176 5.55 -15.64 -1.32
N LEU A 177 4.26 -15.83 -1.08
CA LEU A 177 3.68 -16.86 -0.22
C LEU A 177 3.18 -18.01 -1.09
N GLN A 178 3.68 -19.21 -0.80
CA GLN A 178 3.09 -20.40 -1.40
C GLN A 178 1.85 -20.78 -0.60
N TRP A 179 0.70 -20.85 -1.26
CA TRP A 179 -0.53 -21.30 -0.63
C TRP A 179 -0.45 -22.82 -0.38
N PRO A 180 -0.68 -23.28 0.86
CA PRO A 180 -0.49 -24.69 1.19
C PRO A 180 -1.68 -25.53 0.75
N THR A 181 -1.49 -26.84 0.70
CA THR A 181 -2.54 -27.79 0.33
C THR A 181 -3.42 -28.17 1.53
N TYR A 182 -2.91 -28.05 2.76
CA TYR A 182 -3.61 -28.50 3.97
C TYR A 182 -4.17 -27.32 4.78
N ALA A 183 -5.40 -27.48 5.29
CA ALA A 183 -6.11 -26.44 6.01
C ALA A 183 -5.37 -25.91 7.25
N ILE A 184 -4.71 -26.79 8.02
CA ILE A 184 -3.95 -26.40 9.22
C ILE A 184 -2.74 -25.52 8.86
N GLU A 185 -2.10 -25.80 7.73
CA GLU A 185 -0.97 -25.01 7.22
C GLU A 185 -1.46 -23.66 6.70
N ALA A 186 -2.62 -23.62 6.04
CA ALA A 186 -3.25 -22.38 5.59
C ALA A 186 -3.59 -21.46 6.77
N GLU A 187 -4.22 -22.01 7.81
CA GLU A 187 -4.52 -21.29 9.05
C GLU A 187 -3.23 -20.75 9.69
N CYS A 188 -2.20 -21.58 9.81
CA CYS A 188 -0.89 -21.17 10.33
C CYS A 188 -0.27 -20.05 9.48
N LEU A 189 -0.26 -20.17 8.16
CA LEU A 189 0.30 -19.17 7.25
C LEU A 189 -0.40 -17.82 7.41
N LEU A 190 -1.74 -17.79 7.44
CA LEU A 190 -2.51 -16.56 7.66
C LEU A 190 -2.27 -15.96 9.05
N HIS A 191 -2.08 -16.80 10.07
CA HIS A 191 -1.84 -16.33 11.43
C HIS A 191 -0.40 -15.88 11.69
N HIS A 192 0.59 -16.44 11.01
CA HIS A 192 2.01 -16.16 11.28
C HIS A 192 2.66 -15.26 10.24
N THR A 193 1.99 -14.94 9.13
CA THR A 193 2.46 -13.91 8.19
C THR A 193 2.08 -12.51 8.66
N TRP A 194 3.03 -11.77 9.24
CA TRP A 194 2.78 -10.46 9.85
C TRP A 194 2.40 -9.37 8.83
N PHE A 195 2.82 -9.52 7.57
CA PHE A 195 2.40 -8.63 6.48
C PHE A 195 0.89 -8.68 6.19
N LEU A 196 0.21 -9.75 6.63
CA LEU A 196 -1.23 -9.91 6.49
C LEU A 196 -2.00 -9.37 7.71
N ASP A 197 -1.36 -8.70 8.66
CA ASP A 197 -2.13 -8.05 9.73
C ASP A 197 -2.79 -6.76 9.22
N PRO A 198 -4.11 -6.59 9.44
CA PRO A 198 -4.80 -5.37 9.03
C PRO A 198 -4.28 -4.19 9.85
N LYS A 199 -3.92 -3.09 9.18
CA LYS A 199 -3.67 -1.81 9.84
C LYS A 199 -5.00 -1.09 10.10
N THR A 200 -5.03 -0.19 11.08
CA THR A 200 -6.21 0.65 11.35
C THR A 200 -6.61 1.43 10.09
N ALA A 201 -7.78 1.11 9.56
CA ALA A 201 -8.32 1.72 8.35
C ALA A 201 -8.67 3.19 8.61
N THR A 202 -8.18 4.10 7.77
CA THR A 202 -8.66 5.49 7.76
C THR A 202 -9.92 5.62 6.91
N LYS A 203 -10.71 6.70 7.07
CA LYS A 203 -11.89 6.95 6.23
C LYS A 203 -11.56 7.01 4.73
N GLU A 204 -10.36 7.47 4.37
CA GLU A 204 -9.88 7.51 2.99
C GLU A 204 -9.45 6.13 2.45
N ASP A 205 -8.97 5.21 3.30
CA ASP A 205 -8.60 3.85 2.87
C ASP A 205 -9.81 3.05 2.38
N LYS A 206 -11.05 3.36 2.84
CA LYS A 206 -12.29 2.70 2.39
C LYS A 206 -12.65 2.98 0.93
N ASN A 207 -12.25 4.13 0.39
CA ASN A 207 -12.52 4.50 -1.00
C ASN A 207 -11.34 4.20 -1.94
N ARG A 208 -10.28 3.56 -1.43
CA ARG A 208 -9.03 3.37 -2.18
C ARG A 208 -9.19 2.42 -3.36
N THR A 209 -9.99 1.36 -3.20
CA THR A 209 -10.32 0.42 -4.28
C THR A 209 -10.97 1.14 -5.45
N GLN A 210 -12.01 1.94 -5.19
CA GLN A 210 -12.71 2.71 -6.22
C GLN A 210 -11.78 3.72 -6.92
N LEU A 211 -10.98 4.46 -6.15
CA LEU A 211 -10.04 5.44 -6.71
C LEU A 211 -9.00 4.81 -7.65
N TYR A 212 -8.50 3.61 -7.31
CA TYR A 212 -7.57 2.90 -8.19
C TYR A 212 -8.27 2.23 -9.38
N GLN A 213 -9.50 1.74 -9.23
CA GLN A 213 -10.29 1.24 -10.36
C GLN A 213 -10.56 2.35 -11.39
N ASP A 214 -10.91 3.54 -10.91
CA ASP A 214 -11.12 4.71 -11.77
C ASP A 214 -9.81 5.13 -12.45
N GLU A 215 -8.69 5.12 -11.73
CA GLU A 215 -7.36 5.42 -12.28
C GLU A 215 -6.88 4.36 -13.29
N PHE A 216 -7.16 3.08 -13.07
CA PHE A 216 -6.84 2.01 -13.99
C PHE A 216 -7.61 2.14 -15.31
N LYS A 217 -8.93 2.42 -15.22
CA LYS A 217 -9.75 2.75 -16.40
C LYS A 217 -9.21 3.97 -17.14
N ARG A 218 -8.79 5.01 -16.41
CA ARG A 218 -8.16 6.20 -17.00
C ARG A 218 -6.88 5.85 -17.76
N GLN A 219 -6.02 4.97 -17.24
CA GLN A 219 -4.77 4.60 -17.93
C GLN A 219 -5.00 3.74 -19.19
N GLU A 220 -6.02 2.87 -19.18
CA GLU A 220 -6.45 2.15 -20.40
C GLU A 220 -6.94 3.14 -21.48
N GLU A 221 -7.66 4.20 -21.08
CA GLU A 221 -8.06 5.29 -21.99
C GLU A 221 -6.86 6.13 -22.47
N VAL A 222 -5.85 6.38 -21.62
CA VAL A 222 -4.62 7.11 -22.01
C VAL A 222 -3.88 6.41 -23.14
N LYS A 223 -3.79 5.07 -23.12
CA LYS A 223 -3.20 4.27 -24.21
C LYS A 223 -3.92 4.46 -25.55
N SER A 224 -5.19 4.91 -25.52
CA SER A 224 -5.99 5.19 -26.71
C SER A 224 -5.93 6.66 -27.18
N SER A 225 -5.26 7.56 -26.44
CA SER A 225 -5.16 8.99 -26.75
C SER A 225 -3.89 9.34 -27.57
N LEU A 226 -4.02 10.32 -28.48
CA LEU A 226 -3.03 10.63 -29.52
C LEU A 226 -1.76 11.36 -29.02
N SER A 227 -1.74 11.93 -27.81
CA SER A 227 -0.52 12.41 -27.15
C SER A 227 -0.69 12.58 -25.64
N PHE A 228 0.36 12.29 -24.86
CA PHE A 228 0.37 12.40 -23.39
C PHE A 228 0.13 13.84 -22.90
N ALA A 229 0.68 14.84 -23.61
CA ALA A 229 0.53 16.25 -23.26
C ALA A 229 -0.91 16.76 -23.44
N ASP A 230 -1.60 16.32 -24.49
CA ASP A 230 -3.00 16.68 -24.74
C ASP A 230 -3.93 16.04 -23.70
N PHE A 231 -3.60 14.83 -23.24
CA PHE A 231 -4.32 14.18 -22.15
C PHE A 231 -4.19 14.95 -20.84
N ILE A 232 -2.97 15.33 -20.43
CA ILE A 232 -2.74 16.09 -19.19
C ILE A 232 -3.47 17.44 -19.22
N THR A 233 -3.46 18.13 -20.35
CA THR A 233 -4.17 19.40 -20.51
C THR A 233 -5.69 19.22 -20.36
N ASN A 234 -6.23 18.12 -20.90
CA ASN A 234 -7.65 17.79 -20.83
C ASN A 234 -8.11 17.29 -19.45
N LEU A 235 -7.22 16.92 -18.53
CA LEU A 235 -7.60 16.49 -17.18
C LEU A 235 -8.25 17.59 -16.34
N GLN A 236 -7.98 18.87 -16.66
CA GLN A 236 -8.49 20.02 -15.89
C GLN A 236 -8.15 19.91 -14.39
N LEU A 237 -6.87 19.71 -14.09
CA LEU A 237 -6.40 19.55 -12.71
C LEU A 237 -6.63 20.81 -11.87
N ASP A 238 -7.43 20.69 -10.82
CA ASP A 238 -7.58 21.65 -9.73
C ASP A 238 -6.68 21.26 -8.56
N ILE A 239 -5.79 22.17 -8.14
CA ILE A 239 -4.78 21.91 -7.11
C ILE A 239 -4.93 22.97 -6.03
N GLN A 240 -5.21 22.51 -4.81
CA GLN A 240 -5.39 23.36 -3.64
C GLN A 240 -4.26 23.12 -2.64
N PHE A 241 -3.67 24.22 -2.18
CA PHE A 241 -2.63 24.25 -1.16
C PHE A 241 -3.25 24.74 0.14
N ASN A 242 -3.42 23.84 1.10
CA ASN A 242 -4.09 24.15 2.36
C ASN A 242 -3.12 24.00 3.53
N ASN A 243 -3.26 24.86 4.54
CA ASN A 243 -2.58 24.66 5.81
C ASN A 243 -3.11 23.41 6.49
N ILE A 244 -2.29 22.80 7.36
CA ILE A 244 -2.73 21.65 8.14
C ILE A 244 -3.66 22.09 9.27
N GLU A 245 -4.78 21.40 9.38
CA GLU A 245 -5.76 21.51 10.46
C GLU A 245 -5.74 20.24 11.32
N ASN A 246 -6.40 20.28 12.49
CA ASN A 246 -6.46 19.13 13.40
C ASN A 246 -7.00 17.85 12.76
N ASN A 247 -7.89 17.96 11.78
CA ASN A 247 -8.47 16.83 11.04
C ASN A 247 -7.57 16.27 9.92
N THR A 248 -6.51 16.97 9.52
CA THR A 248 -5.62 16.59 8.42
C THR A 248 -4.19 16.24 8.86
N VAL A 249 -3.86 16.49 10.13
CA VAL A 249 -2.53 16.22 10.67
C VAL A 249 -2.14 14.74 10.65
N GLU A 250 -3.09 13.85 10.95
CA GLU A 250 -2.89 12.39 10.86
C GLU A 250 -2.55 11.98 9.43
N ARG A 251 -3.20 12.61 8.45
CA ARG A 251 -3.00 12.31 7.03
C ARG A 251 -1.63 12.79 6.55
N ALA A 252 -1.19 13.96 6.99
CA ALA A 252 0.15 14.46 6.70
C ALA A 252 1.24 13.53 7.27
N ALA A 253 1.11 13.10 8.53
CA ALA A 253 2.03 12.12 9.12
C ALA A 253 2.04 10.81 8.31
N GLN A 254 0.87 10.28 7.96
CA GLN A 254 0.74 9.07 7.15
C GLN A 254 1.40 9.20 5.76
N LEU A 255 1.30 10.38 5.13
CA LEU A 255 1.97 10.64 3.85
C LEU A 255 3.49 10.54 3.97
N THR A 256 4.08 11.08 5.05
CA THR A 256 5.52 10.93 5.29
C THR A 256 5.91 9.47 5.47
N GLN A 257 5.05 8.63 6.05
CA GLN A 257 5.32 7.20 6.29
C GLN A 257 5.16 6.33 5.05
N ARG A 258 4.23 6.68 4.14
CA ARG A 258 3.83 5.81 3.02
C ARG A 258 4.45 6.18 1.66
N THR A 259 5.09 7.34 1.56
CA THR A 259 5.57 7.90 0.28
C THR A 259 7.09 7.76 0.15
N ASN A 260 7.53 7.01 -0.87
CA ASN A 260 8.94 6.69 -1.12
C ASN A 260 9.43 7.11 -2.51
N GLN A 261 8.57 7.07 -3.52
CA GLN A 261 8.97 7.30 -4.92
C GLN A 261 9.25 8.76 -5.24
N PHE A 262 8.36 9.66 -4.82
CA PHE A 262 8.61 11.10 -4.90
C PHE A 262 8.61 11.63 -3.48
N ASN A 263 9.75 11.48 -2.82
CA ASN A 263 10.02 12.00 -1.50
C ASN A 263 11.49 12.39 -1.45
N PHE A 264 11.75 13.68 -1.24
CA PHE A 264 13.08 14.26 -1.36
C PHE A 264 14.02 13.84 -0.22
N THR A 265 13.55 13.89 1.02
CA THR A 265 14.39 13.63 2.20
C THR A 265 14.10 12.30 2.88
N THR A 266 12.93 11.70 2.58
CA THR A 266 12.42 10.45 3.19
C THR A 266 12.26 10.48 4.72
N ILE A 267 12.27 11.68 5.31
CA ILE A 267 12.07 11.87 6.75
C ILE A 267 10.65 11.44 7.10
N ARG A 268 10.54 10.55 8.09
CA ARG A 268 9.26 10.02 8.59
C ARG A 268 8.87 10.80 9.82
N ARG A 269 7.64 11.31 9.84
CA ARG A 269 7.13 12.11 10.95
C ARG A 269 5.91 11.47 11.58
N ASN A 270 5.83 11.59 12.91
CA ASN A 270 4.64 11.31 13.69
C ASN A 270 3.73 12.55 13.77
N ILE A 271 2.58 12.40 14.41
CA ILE A 271 1.57 13.45 14.51
C ILE A 271 2.11 14.65 15.29
N GLN A 272 2.80 14.40 16.41
CA GLN A 272 3.32 15.44 17.30
C GLN A 272 4.39 16.30 16.60
N GLU A 273 5.25 15.69 15.80
CA GLU A 273 6.28 16.38 15.02
C GLU A 273 5.65 17.29 13.96
N ILE A 274 4.61 16.83 13.26
CA ILE A 274 3.89 17.67 12.29
C ILE A 274 3.19 18.84 13.00
N GLN A 275 2.53 18.59 14.14
CA GLN A 275 1.88 19.65 14.93
C GLN A 275 2.88 20.70 15.40
N TYR A 276 4.05 20.28 15.88
CA TYR A 276 5.12 21.18 16.27
C TYR A 276 5.56 22.09 15.10
N LEU A 277 5.77 21.50 13.92
CA LEU A 277 6.14 22.27 12.71
C LEU A 277 5.03 23.24 12.29
N CYS A 278 3.76 22.86 12.41
CA CYS A 278 2.64 23.75 12.11
C CYS A 278 2.54 24.93 13.09
N SER A 279 3.01 24.77 14.33
CA SER A 279 3.01 25.83 15.34
C SER A 279 4.23 26.77 15.27
N SER A 280 5.24 26.41 14.47
CA SER A 280 6.46 27.19 14.30
C SER A 280 6.24 28.34 13.30
N ASN A 281 6.71 29.54 13.65
CA ASN A 281 6.70 30.69 12.73
C ASN A 281 7.79 30.59 11.64
N ASP A 282 8.72 29.65 11.79
CA ASP A 282 9.84 29.45 10.88
C ASP A 282 9.54 28.37 9.83
N HIS A 283 8.30 27.87 9.77
CA HIS A 283 7.92 26.82 8.84
C HIS A 283 6.63 27.15 8.08
N ILE A 284 6.59 26.79 6.81
CA ILE A 284 5.36 26.70 6.03
C ILE A 284 5.04 25.21 5.86
N VAL A 285 3.88 24.80 6.34
CA VAL A 285 3.43 23.40 6.27
C VAL A 285 2.10 23.34 5.53
N GLN A 286 2.13 22.75 4.33
CA GLN A 286 0.95 22.69 3.45
C GLN A 286 0.70 21.28 2.93
N ILE A 287 -0.57 20.88 2.99
CA ILE A 287 -1.08 19.69 2.30
C ILE A 287 -1.58 20.08 0.91
N ILE A 288 -1.42 19.15 -0.02
CA ILE A 288 -1.83 19.33 -1.41
C ILE A 288 -3.04 18.45 -1.67
N HIS A 289 -4.16 19.08 -2.03
CA HIS A 289 -5.39 18.42 -2.44
C HIS A 289 -5.56 18.58 -3.94
N VAL A 290 -5.87 17.49 -4.65
CA VAL A 290 -5.99 17.52 -6.11
C VAL A 290 -7.32 16.93 -6.55
N LYS A 291 -7.96 17.58 -7.51
CA LYS A 291 -9.12 17.06 -8.23
C LYS A 291 -8.90 17.17 -9.73
N ASP A 292 -9.56 16.32 -10.51
CA ASP A 292 -9.63 16.43 -11.95
C ASP A 292 -11.08 16.32 -12.43
N ARG A 293 -11.32 16.41 -13.74
CA ARG A 293 -12.66 16.27 -14.32
C ARG A 293 -13.35 14.93 -14.03
N PHE A 294 -12.60 13.92 -13.60
CA PHE A 294 -13.09 12.57 -13.37
C PHE A 294 -13.28 12.25 -11.89
N GLY A 295 -12.74 13.05 -10.96
CA GLY A 295 -12.97 12.87 -9.54
C GLY A 295 -11.98 13.55 -8.63
N ASP A 296 -12.16 13.30 -7.34
CA ASP A 296 -11.38 13.87 -6.27
C ASP A 296 -10.29 12.89 -5.82
N TYR A 297 -9.01 13.28 -5.91
CA TYR A 297 -7.90 12.47 -5.45
C TYR A 297 -7.67 12.59 -3.93
N GLY A 298 -8.26 13.56 -3.24
CA GLY A 298 -7.99 13.82 -1.83
C GLY A 298 -6.58 14.36 -1.58
N ILE A 299 -6.11 14.26 -0.33
CA ILE A 299 -4.81 14.81 0.05
C ILE A 299 -3.67 13.95 -0.50
N VAL A 300 -3.00 14.43 -1.54
CA VAL A 300 -2.01 13.66 -2.33
C VAL A 300 -0.57 14.05 -2.05
N GLY A 301 -0.32 15.18 -1.38
CA GLY A 301 1.03 15.68 -1.18
C GLY A 301 1.19 16.46 0.13
N LEU A 302 2.44 16.66 0.51
CA LEU A 302 2.85 17.44 1.67
C LEU A 302 4.12 18.22 1.32
N ILE A 303 4.12 19.49 1.69
CA ILE A 303 5.27 20.38 1.62
C ILE A 303 5.56 20.90 3.03
N ILE A 304 6.82 20.81 3.45
CA ILE A 304 7.34 21.45 4.65
C ILE A 304 8.54 22.28 4.21
N VAL A 305 8.42 23.59 4.35
CA VAL A 305 9.47 24.55 4.04
C VAL A 305 9.97 25.15 5.34
N GLN A 306 11.27 25.06 5.58
CA GLN A 306 11.95 25.85 6.60
C GLN A 306 12.27 27.23 6.01
N CYS A 307 11.80 28.27 6.69
CA CYS A 307 11.87 29.65 6.25
C CYS A 307 12.97 30.41 6.99
N GLU A 308 14.06 30.71 6.28
CA GLU A 308 15.08 31.63 6.74
C GLU A 308 14.95 32.98 6.01
N LYS A 309 15.62 34.03 6.50
CA LYS A 309 15.45 35.41 5.98
C LYS A 309 15.61 35.53 4.46
N LYS A 310 16.52 34.77 3.87
CA LYS A 310 16.87 34.84 2.43
C LYS A 310 16.87 33.50 1.72
N THR A 311 16.58 32.42 2.44
CA THR A 311 16.65 31.06 1.92
C THR A 311 15.46 30.27 2.41
N TYR A 312 14.78 29.60 1.49
CA TYR A 312 13.77 28.60 1.80
C TYR A 312 14.36 27.21 1.55
N THR A 313 14.26 26.33 2.54
CA THR A 313 14.73 24.95 2.42
C THR A 313 13.54 24.01 2.48
N LEU A 314 13.30 23.23 1.42
CA LEU A 314 12.22 22.25 1.40
C LEU A 314 12.64 21.00 2.20
N ASP A 315 12.44 21.04 3.51
CA ASP A 315 12.61 19.88 4.38
C ASP A 315 11.82 18.66 3.88
N THR A 316 10.59 18.87 3.44
CA THR A 316 9.74 17.81 2.87
C THR A 316 9.11 18.29 1.59
N PHE A 317 9.34 17.54 0.53
CA PHE A 317 8.52 17.59 -0.67
C PHE A 317 8.18 16.14 -1.05
N LEU A 318 6.91 15.78 -0.90
CA LEU A 318 6.43 14.47 -1.29
C LEU A 318 5.12 14.53 -2.06
N LEU A 319 4.97 13.58 -2.97
CA LEU A 319 3.78 13.35 -3.77
C LEU A 319 3.44 11.86 -3.77
N SER A 320 2.17 11.56 -3.53
CA SER A 320 1.62 10.23 -3.70
C SER A 320 1.70 9.80 -5.16
N CYS A 321 2.02 8.51 -5.39
CA CYS A 321 2.15 7.87 -6.71
C CYS A 321 0.98 8.12 -7.67
N ARG A 322 -0.22 8.39 -7.14
CA ARG A 322 -1.44 8.59 -7.94
C ARG A 322 -1.47 9.86 -8.80
N ILE A 323 -0.64 10.86 -8.50
CA ILE A 323 -0.63 12.12 -9.28
C ILE A 323 0.65 12.34 -10.06
N LEU A 324 1.67 11.52 -9.81
CA LEU A 324 3.02 11.68 -10.32
C LEU A 324 3.07 11.64 -11.85
N GLY A 325 3.88 12.52 -12.45
CA GLY A 325 4.06 12.61 -13.89
C GLY A 325 2.94 13.35 -14.61
N ARG A 326 2.09 14.08 -13.88
CA ARG A 326 0.98 14.87 -14.44
C ARG A 326 1.27 16.37 -14.45
N GLY A 327 2.53 16.77 -14.26
CA GLY A 327 2.95 18.18 -14.25
C GLY A 327 2.63 18.92 -12.93
N ILE A 328 2.09 18.22 -11.93
CA ILE A 328 1.74 18.79 -10.63
C ILE A 328 3.00 19.16 -9.86
N GLU A 329 4.05 18.35 -9.96
CA GLU A 329 5.38 18.63 -9.44
C GLU A 329 5.89 20.02 -9.85
N HIS A 330 5.73 20.42 -11.11
CA HIS A 330 6.10 21.76 -11.59
C HIS A 330 5.20 22.86 -11.02
N LYS A 331 3.88 22.63 -10.94
CA LYS A 331 2.95 23.59 -10.33
C LYS A 331 3.25 23.83 -8.85
N ILE A 332 3.68 22.79 -8.13
CA ILE A 332 4.10 22.90 -6.74
C ILE A 332 5.41 23.68 -6.61
N ALA A 333 6.42 23.38 -7.43
CA ALA A 333 7.66 24.16 -7.43
C ALA A 333 7.40 25.64 -7.75
N ALA A 334 6.52 25.93 -8.71
CA ALA A 334 6.11 27.29 -9.04
C ALA A 334 5.38 27.98 -7.87
N HIS A 335 4.48 27.27 -7.17
CA HIS A 335 3.83 27.79 -5.95
C HIS A 335 4.84 28.16 -4.86
N ILE A 336 5.85 27.31 -4.64
CA ILE A 336 6.93 27.61 -3.67
C ILE A 336 7.75 28.82 -4.11
N GLY A 337 8.03 28.95 -5.42
CA GLY A 337 8.66 30.13 -6.00
C GLY A 337 7.84 31.41 -5.77
N GLN A 338 6.51 31.34 -5.89
CA GLN A 338 5.62 32.47 -5.62
C GLN A 338 5.64 32.85 -4.12
N LEU A 339 5.61 31.87 -3.21
CA LEU A 339 5.72 32.11 -1.77
C LEU A 339 7.06 32.80 -1.42
N ALA A 340 8.16 32.31 -2.00
CA ALA A 340 9.49 32.90 -1.83
C ALA A 340 9.55 34.34 -2.35
N ALA A 341 9.00 34.61 -3.53
CA ALA A 341 8.96 35.94 -4.14
C ALA A 341 8.16 36.95 -3.29
N GLN A 342 7.01 36.55 -2.75
CA GLN A 342 6.19 37.40 -1.86
C GLN A 342 6.94 37.82 -0.58
N LYS A 343 7.94 37.04 -0.16
CA LYS A 343 8.74 37.28 1.04
C LYS A 343 10.15 37.79 0.76
N ASN A 344 10.47 38.11 -0.50
CA ASN A 344 11.80 38.57 -0.95
C ASN A 344 12.94 37.62 -0.56
N VAL A 345 12.68 36.32 -0.70
CA VAL A 345 13.65 35.23 -0.50
C VAL A 345 14.46 35.07 -1.78
N ASP A 346 15.78 34.94 -1.64
CA ASP A 346 16.70 34.94 -2.79
C ASP A 346 16.97 33.52 -3.31
N ASN A 347 16.93 32.51 -2.42
CA ASN A 347 17.29 31.13 -2.73
C ASN A 347 16.24 30.13 -2.26
N ILE A 348 16.04 29.08 -3.06
CA ILE A 348 15.21 27.92 -2.70
C ILE A 348 16.07 26.68 -2.82
N ILE A 349 16.24 25.95 -1.72
CA ILE A 349 17.05 24.75 -1.62
C ILE A 349 16.12 23.54 -1.56
N PHE A 350 16.42 22.55 -2.39
CA PHE A 350 15.74 21.25 -2.42
C PHE A 350 16.72 20.15 -1.98
N PRO A 351 16.82 19.83 -0.67
CA PRO A 351 17.65 18.74 -0.20
C PRO A 351 17.14 17.41 -0.75
N LEU A 352 18.01 16.65 -1.42
CA LEU A 352 17.70 15.31 -1.91
C LEU A 352 18.59 14.29 -1.19
N HIS A 353 17.97 13.44 -0.38
CA HIS A 353 18.62 12.25 0.18
C HIS A 353 18.40 11.10 -0.78
N PHE A 354 19.33 10.92 -1.72
CA PHE A 354 19.16 9.95 -2.80
C PHE A 354 19.07 8.51 -2.29
N SER A 355 18.16 7.76 -2.88
CA SER A 355 18.03 6.31 -2.80
C SER A 355 17.54 5.78 -4.15
N GLN A 356 17.72 4.50 -4.43
CA GLN A 356 17.14 3.90 -5.65
C GLN A 356 15.61 4.07 -5.72
N LYS A 357 14.95 4.24 -4.57
CA LYS A 357 13.48 4.36 -4.49
C LYS A 357 12.98 5.75 -4.88
N ASN A 358 13.73 6.83 -4.64
CA ASN A 358 13.30 8.20 -4.94
C ASN A 358 13.89 8.79 -6.24
N LYS A 359 14.24 7.91 -7.19
CA LYS A 359 14.68 8.29 -8.53
C LYS A 359 13.73 9.29 -9.24
N PRO A 360 12.38 9.19 -9.12
CA PRO A 360 11.48 10.22 -9.65
C PRO A 360 11.74 11.64 -9.10
N ALA A 361 12.06 11.78 -7.81
CA ALA A 361 12.41 13.07 -7.22
C ALA A 361 13.73 13.63 -7.76
N LEU A 362 14.74 12.75 -7.97
CA LEU A 362 16.00 13.14 -8.61
C LEU A 362 15.79 13.64 -10.04
N ASN A 363 15.03 12.89 -10.85
CA ASN A 363 14.78 13.24 -12.24
C ASN A 363 14.08 14.61 -12.35
N PHE A 364 13.07 14.85 -11.52
CA PHE A 364 12.39 16.15 -11.48
C PHE A 364 13.33 17.29 -11.10
N LEU A 365 14.20 17.09 -10.09
CA LEU A 365 15.17 18.12 -9.72
C LEU A 365 16.10 18.48 -10.87
N GLN A 366 16.60 17.49 -11.59
CA GLN A 366 17.46 17.68 -12.76
C GLN A 366 16.76 18.42 -13.92
N GLU A 367 15.43 18.38 -13.97
CA GLU A 367 14.64 19.05 -14.99
C GLU A 367 14.42 20.54 -14.68
N ILE A 368 14.31 20.90 -13.39
CA ILE A 368 14.03 22.27 -12.94
C ILE A 368 15.28 23.07 -12.53
N SER A 369 16.45 22.42 -12.50
CA SER A 369 17.75 23.06 -12.23
C SER A 369 18.42 23.49 -13.53
#